data_AF-A0A2Z6DRM1-F1
#
_entry.id   AF-A0A2Z6DRM1-F1
#
_cell.length_a   1.000
_cell.length_b   1.000
_cell.length_c   1.000
_cell.angle_alpha   90.00
_cell.angle_beta   90.00
_cell.angle_gamma   90.00
#
_symmetry.space_group_name_H-M   'P 1'
#
loop_
_entity.id
_entity.type
_entity.pdbx_description
1 polymer ?
#
loop_
_entity_poly.entity_id
_entity_poly.type
_entity_poly.pdbx_seq_one_letter_code
_entity_poly.pdbx_strand_id
1 'polypeptide(L)'
;TAAIIPGVYRNDTCWFHLGVEVFHFRITGLPVKFSSVVSNNDSSICESTDLIIEFPDKLGSVCGGSSVLKAEGFLFLGAWGDTTSRFKIETFSEPSNRIYKLVYSSGKVVGTSTRFDETRRLALTDKPFPFSFRPI
;
A
#
# COMPACT_ATOMS: atom_id res chain seq x y z
N THR A 1 11.38 13.46 8.83
CA THR A 1 12.47 13.57 7.83
C THR A 1 12.42 14.99 7.29
N ALA A 2 13.53 15.74 7.31
CA ALA A 2 13.56 17.11 6.81
C ALA A 2 13.90 17.10 5.31
N ALA A 3 13.31 18.01 4.54
CA ALA A 3 13.67 18.27 3.14
C ALA A 3 14.19 19.71 3.06
N ILE A 4 15.24 19.94 2.26
CA ILE A 4 15.76 21.29 1.98
C ILE A 4 15.18 21.71 0.63
N ILE A 5 14.41 22.80 0.62
CA ILE A 5 13.92 23.42 -0.61
C ILE A 5 14.43 24.86 -0.62
N PRO A 6 15.15 25.30 -1.67
CA PRO A 6 15.57 26.69 -1.77
C PRO A 6 14.35 27.58 -2.03
N GLY A 7 13.93 28.36 -1.03
CA GLY A 7 12.93 29.41 -1.18
C GLY A 7 13.56 30.72 -1.65
N VAL A 8 13.00 31.36 -2.67
CA VAL A 8 13.41 32.71 -3.12
C VAL A 8 12.50 33.74 -2.48
N TYR A 9 13.00 34.46 -1.47
CA TYR A 9 12.30 35.62 -0.92
C TYR A 9 12.82 36.90 -1.59
N ARG A 10 11.92 37.66 -2.21
CA ARG A 10 12.20 39.01 -2.71
C ARG A 10 11.74 40.01 -1.66
N ASN A 11 12.68 40.69 -1.01
CA ASN A 11 12.35 41.80 -0.13
C ASN A 11 13.26 42.99 -0.50
N ASP A 12 12.87 43.72 -1.55
CA ASP A 12 13.32 45.05 -2.03
C ASP A 12 14.81 45.45 -1.92
N THR A 13 15.68 44.48 -1.68
CA THR A 13 17.12 44.56 -1.60
C THR A 13 17.63 43.30 -2.32
N CYS A 14 18.53 43.49 -3.28
CA CYS A 14 19.02 42.45 -4.20
C CYS A 14 19.92 41.39 -3.53
N TRP A 15 19.56 40.89 -2.34
CA TRP A 15 20.29 39.85 -1.63
C TRP A 15 19.42 38.59 -1.55
N PHE A 16 19.95 37.48 -2.05
CA PHE A 16 19.30 36.18 -1.97
C PHE A 16 19.61 35.55 -0.61
N HIS A 17 18.57 35.21 0.15
CA HIS A 17 18.71 34.45 1.40
C HIS A 17 18.23 33.01 1.17
N LEU A 18 19.07 32.03 1.54
CA LEU A 18 18.68 30.62 1.57
C LEU A 18 18.13 30.30 2.95
N GLY A 19 16.82 30.08 3.05
CA GLY A 19 16.17 29.58 4.26
C GLY A 19 16.15 28.06 4.30
N VAL A 20 16.33 27.47 5.49
CA VAL A 20 16.04 26.05 5.73
C VAL A 20 14.65 25.95 6.32
N GLU A 21 13.69 25.48 5.54
CA GLU A 21 12.33 25.23 6.01
C GLU A 21 12.14 23.76 6.34
N VAL A 22 11.86 23.46 7.62
CA VAL A 22 11.74 22.07 8.11
C VAL A 22 10.27 21.64 8.08
N PHE A 23 9.88 20.96 7.01
CA PHE A 23 8.56 20.35 6.91
C PHE A 23 8.47 19.03 7.67
N HIS A 24 7.45 18.88 8.51
CA HIS A 24 7.11 17.63 9.17
C HIS A 24 6.02 16.94 8.37
N PHE A 25 6.38 15.95 7.54
CA PHE A 25 5.41 15.10 6.86
C PHE A 25 5.37 13.71 7.50
N ARG A 26 4.17 13.12 7.58
CA ARG A 26 3.98 11.70 7.91
C ARG A 26 3.77 10.93 6.61
N ILE A 27 4.66 9.98 6.32
CA ILE A 27 4.45 9.05 5.21
C ILE A 27 3.38 8.05 5.65
N THR A 28 2.18 8.14 5.11
CA THR A 28 1.04 7.25 5.44
C THR A 28 0.93 6.03 4.52
N GLY A 29 1.89 5.84 3.61
CA GLY A 29 1.86 4.80 2.56
C GLY A 29 1.36 5.34 1.23
N LEU A 30 1.42 4.51 0.20
CA LEU A 30 0.86 4.82 -1.12
C LEU A 30 -0.63 4.45 -1.14
N PRO A 31 -1.49 5.24 -1.80
CA PRO A 31 -2.89 4.90 -1.97
C PRO A 31 -3.02 3.61 -2.77
N VAL A 32 -4.09 2.85 -2.55
CA VAL A 32 -4.38 1.61 -3.29
C VAL A 32 -5.84 1.57 -3.70
N LYS A 33 -6.11 0.94 -4.83
CA LYS A 33 -7.44 0.67 -5.36
C LYS A 33 -7.76 -0.81 -5.17
N PHE A 34 -8.99 -1.09 -4.76
CA PHE A 34 -9.51 -2.44 -4.63
C PHE A 34 -10.57 -2.66 -5.72
N SER A 35 -10.49 -3.80 -6.40
CA SER A 35 -11.48 -4.22 -7.38
C SER A 35 -11.96 -5.62 -7.06
N SER A 36 -13.28 -5.82 -7.01
CA SER A 36 -13.87 -7.14 -6.84
C SER A 36 -13.57 -8.01 -8.06
N VAL A 37 -13.25 -9.28 -7.85
CA VAL A 37 -13.13 -10.26 -8.94
C VAL A 37 -14.50 -10.58 -9.55
N VAL A 38 -15.56 -10.51 -8.74
CA VAL A 38 -16.95 -10.69 -9.20
C VAL A 38 -17.54 -9.33 -9.52
N SER A 39 -17.98 -9.14 -10.77
CA SER A 39 -18.69 -7.94 -11.19
C SER A 39 -20.10 -7.92 -10.61
N ASN A 40 -20.25 -7.36 -9.42
CA ASN A 40 -21.56 -6.98 -8.90
C ASN A 40 -21.82 -5.51 -9.27
N ASN A 41 -23.10 -5.14 -9.47
CA ASN A 41 -23.50 -3.75 -9.72
C ASN A 41 -23.23 -2.83 -8.53
N ASP A 42 -22.96 -3.41 -7.35
CA ASP A 42 -22.59 -2.69 -6.15
C ASP A 42 -21.08 -2.45 -6.11
N SER A 43 -20.68 -1.18 -5.96
CA SER A 43 -19.27 -0.78 -5.85
C SER A 43 -18.67 -1.01 -4.46
N SER A 44 -19.42 -1.67 -3.58
CA SER A 44 -19.01 -1.99 -2.21
C SER A 44 -18.02 -3.15 -2.19
N ILE A 45 -17.03 -3.05 -1.31
CA ILE A 45 -16.07 -4.15 -1.04
C ILE A 45 -16.58 -4.89 0.18
N CYS A 46 -16.89 -6.17 -0.01
CA CYS A 46 -17.36 -7.04 1.05
C CYS A 46 -16.19 -7.82 1.69
N GLU A 47 -16.32 -8.08 2.98
CA GLU A 47 -15.41 -8.98 3.70
C GLU A 47 -15.41 -10.37 3.06
N SER A 48 -14.28 -11.07 3.16
CA SER A 48 -14.12 -12.46 2.69
C SER A 48 -14.40 -12.70 1.20
N THR A 49 -14.46 -11.62 0.41
CA THR A 49 -14.67 -11.66 -1.05
C THR A 49 -13.36 -11.47 -1.79
N ASP A 50 -13.14 -12.26 -2.84
CA ASP A 50 -11.93 -12.15 -3.66
C ASP A 50 -11.85 -10.78 -4.34
N LEU A 51 -10.71 -10.13 -4.15
CA LEU A 51 -10.41 -8.82 -4.68
C LEU A 51 -8.98 -8.76 -5.21
N ILE A 52 -8.77 -7.80 -6.10
CA ILE A 52 -7.49 -7.43 -6.67
C ILE A 52 -7.09 -6.08 -6.04
N ILE A 53 -5.81 -5.96 -5.70
CA ILE A 53 -5.24 -4.75 -5.10
C ILE A 53 -4.29 -4.13 -6.12
N GLU A 54 -4.56 -2.88 -6.49
CA GLU A 54 -3.83 -2.15 -7.51
C GLU A 54 -3.24 -0.86 -6.92
N PHE A 55 -1.96 -0.63 -7.17
CA PHE A 55 -1.28 0.60 -6.79
C PHE A 55 -1.30 1.61 -7.96
N PRO A 56 -1.02 2.90 -7.72
CA PRO A 56 -0.95 3.89 -8.79
C PRO A 56 0.01 3.48 -9.91
N ASP A 57 -0.45 3.57 -11.15
CA ASP A 57 0.21 3.07 -12.38
C ASP A 57 1.65 3.52 -12.56
N LYS A 58 2.01 4.67 -11.99
CA LYS A 58 3.37 5.20 -12.01
C LYS A 58 4.40 4.23 -11.41
N LEU A 59 3.99 3.34 -10.50
CA LEU A 59 4.88 2.31 -9.93
C LEU A 59 5.16 1.17 -10.91
N GLY A 60 4.13 0.69 -11.63
CA GLY A 60 4.28 -0.40 -12.60
C GLY A 60 5.17 0.01 -13.78
N SER A 61 5.02 1.26 -14.23
CA SER A 61 5.80 1.81 -15.35
C SER A 61 7.31 1.86 -15.10
N VAL A 62 7.77 2.01 -13.85
CA VAL A 62 9.21 2.06 -13.52
C VAL A 62 9.88 0.69 -13.72
N CYS A 63 9.14 -0.39 -13.50
CA CYS A 63 9.68 -1.76 -13.57
C CYS A 63 9.17 -2.54 -14.80
N GLY A 64 8.48 -1.89 -15.75
CA GLY A 64 7.95 -2.53 -16.95
C GLY A 64 6.85 -3.56 -16.68
N GLY A 65 6.14 -3.43 -15.56
CA GLY A 65 5.14 -4.38 -15.09
C GLY A 65 3.81 -3.74 -14.73
N SER A 66 2.86 -4.57 -14.31
CA SER A 66 1.58 -4.14 -13.76
C SER A 66 1.74 -3.60 -12.32
N SER A 67 0.87 -2.67 -11.92
CA SER A 67 0.78 -2.16 -10.54
C SER A 67 -0.08 -3.04 -9.61
N VAL A 68 -0.52 -4.20 -10.10
CA VAL A 68 -1.33 -5.16 -9.34
C VAL A 68 -0.46 -6.00 -8.41
N LEU A 69 -0.92 -6.13 -7.17
CA LEU A 69 -0.30 -6.92 -6.12
C LEU A 69 -0.34 -8.42 -6.42
N LYS A 70 0.75 -9.10 -6.14
CA LYS A 70 0.98 -10.52 -6.35
C LYS A 70 1.55 -11.17 -5.09
N ALA A 71 1.21 -12.43 -4.82
CA ALA A 71 1.79 -13.21 -3.72
C ALA A 71 2.53 -14.48 -4.21
N GLU A 72 3.82 -14.56 -3.91
CA GLU A 72 4.70 -15.73 -4.17
C GLU A 72 5.66 -15.92 -2.99
N GLY A 73 5.11 -16.26 -1.81
CA GLY A 73 5.84 -16.27 -0.54
C GLY A 73 6.03 -14.86 0.02
N PHE A 74 6.65 -13.96 -0.75
CA PHE A 74 6.63 -12.51 -0.51
C PHE A 74 5.60 -11.84 -1.42
N LEU A 75 5.25 -10.58 -1.09
CA LEU A 75 4.35 -9.77 -1.91
C LEU A 75 5.14 -8.87 -2.87
N PHE A 76 4.67 -8.79 -4.11
CA PHE A 76 5.30 -8.05 -5.21
C PHE A 76 4.26 -7.34 -6.07
N LEU A 77 4.67 -6.44 -6.96
CA LEU A 77 3.82 -5.89 -8.01
C LEU A 77 4.09 -6.62 -9.33
N GLY A 78 3.10 -6.69 -10.22
CA GLY A 78 3.28 -7.20 -11.58
C GLY A 78 2.31 -8.29 -12.02
N ALA A 79 1.27 -8.59 -11.25
CA ALA A 79 0.27 -9.59 -11.65
C ALA A 79 -0.75 -9.05 -12.67
N TRP A 80 -1.55 -9.94 -13.27
CA TRP A 80 -2.53 -9.61 -14.31
C TRP A 80 -3.95 -10.05 -13.96
N GLY A 81 -4.31 -10.07 -12.67
CA GLY A 81 -5.66 -10.47 -12.21
C GLY A 81 -5.89 -11.98 -12.13
N ASP A 82 -4.81 -12.76 -12.21
CA ASP A 82 -4.81 -14.21 -12.03
C ASP A 82 -4.91 -14.61 -10.54
N THR A 83 -4.95 -15.91 -10.25
CA THR A 83 -5.09 -16.41 -8.87
C THR A 83 -3.99 -15.91 -7.93
N THR A 84 -2.80 -15.60 -8.46
CA THR A 84 -1.68 -15.05 -7.69
C THR A 84 -1.89 -13.62 -7.18
N SER A 85 -2.94 -12.94 -7.65
CA SER A 85 -3.33 -11.58 -7.27
C SER A 85 -4.65 -11.48 -6.51
N ARG A 86 -5.23 -12.61 -6.11
CA ARG A 86 -6.50 -12.64 -5.39
C ARG A 86 -6.29 -12.66 -3.89
N PHE A 87 -6.86 -11.67 -3.22
CA PHE A 87 -6.85 -11.54 -1.78
C PHE A 87 -8.26 -11.34 -1.25
N LYS A 88 -8.42 -11.43 0.06
CA LYS A 88 -9.64 -11.18 0.81
C LYS A 88 -9.29 -10.27 1.99
N ILE A 89 -10.17 -9.32 2.28
CA ILE A 89 -10.11 -8.54 3.51
C ILE A 89 -10.96 -9.28 4.54
N GLU A 90 -10.41 -9.50 5.72
CA GLU A 90 -11.09 -10.13 6.86
C GLU A 90 -10.89 -9.30 8.12
N THR A 91 -11.80 -9.42 9.07
CA THR A 91 -11.72 -8.80 10.38
C THR A 91 -10.58 -9.41 11.20
N PHE A 92 -9.72 -8.58 11.79
CA PHE A 92 -8.57 -9.03 12.59
C PHE A 92 -8.91 -9.27 14.06
N SER A 93 -9.75 -8.40 14.64
CA SER A 93 -10.20 -8.45 16.04
C SER A 93 -11.64 -7.94 16.11
N GLU A 94 -12.25 -7.88 17.30
CA GLU A 94 -13.65 -7.45 17.48
C GLU A 94 -14.09 -6.30 16.54
N PRO A 95 -15.30 -6.38 15.95
CA PRO A 95 -15.76 -5.48 14.87
C PRO A 95 -15.69 -3.99 15.21
N SER A 96 -15.69 -3.64 16.49
CA SER A 96 -15.66 -2.26 16.99
C SER A 96 -14.40 -1.49 16.59
N ASN A 97 -13.27 -2.15 16.35
CA ASN A 97 -12.00 -1.47 16.12
C ASN A 97 -11.67 -1.20 14.64
N ARG A 98 -12.48 -1.65 13.68
CA ARG A 98 -12.22 -1.49 12.23
C ARG A 98 -10.78 -1.85 11.83
N ILE A 99 -10.27 -2.94 12.41
CA ILE A 99 -8.95 -3.49 12.11
C ILE A 99 -9.15 -4.75 11.28
N TYR A 100 -8.42 -4.83 10.18
CA TYR A 100 -8.52 -5.88 9.20
C TYR A 100 -7.18 -6.60 9.02
N LYS A 101 -7.25 -7.78 8.45
CA LYS A 101 -6.13 -8.57 7.94
C LYS A 101 -6.38 -8.89 6.48
N LEU A 102 -5.29 -9.13 5.75
CA LEU A 102 -5.35 -9.53 4.37
C LEU A 102 -5.06 -11.02 4.29
N VAL A 103 -5.93 -11.75 3.58
CA VAL A 103 -5.82 -13.19 3.40
C VAL A 103 -5.65 -13.46 1.92
N TYR A 104 -4.62 -14.21 1.56
CA TYR A 104 -4.42 -14.62 0.18
C TYR A 104 -5.38 -15.75 -0.17
N SER A 105 -5.82 -15.84 -1.43
CA SER A 105 -6.86 -16.79 -1.86
C SER A 105 -6.60 -18.27 -1.50
N SER A 106 -5.33 -18.67 -1.34
CA SER A 106 -4.96 -20.02 -0.87
C SER A 106 -5.15 -20.26 0.65
N GLY A 107 -5.65 -19.25 1.39
CA GLY A 107 -5.93 -19.31 2.83
C GLY A 107 -4.80 -18.83 3.74
N LYS A 108 -3.61 -18.51 3.20
CA LYS A 108 -2.51 -17.95 3.98
C LYS A 108 -2.75 -16.48 4.31
N VAL A 109 -2.36 -16.04 5.51
CA VAL A 109 -2.48 -14.63 5.90
C VAL A 109 -1.26 -13.83 5.46
N VAL A 110 -1.48 -12.54 5.17
CA VAL A 110 -0.40 -11.59 4.89
C VAL A 110 0.10 -11.03 6.22
N GLY A 111 1.39 -11.28 6.48
CA GLY A 111 2.14 -10.77 7.62
C GLY A 111 3.37 -10.01 7.17
N THR A 112 4.39 -10.00 8.03
CA THR A 112 5.72 -9.47 7.67
C THR A 112 6.80 -10.50 7.93
N SER A 113 7.77 -10.58 7.02
CA SER A 113 8.97 -11.42 7.16
C SER A 113 10.22 -10.62 6.79
N THR A 114 11.36 -10.98 7.37
CA THR A 114 12.65 -10.35 7.11
C THR A 114 13.39 -11.14 6.05
N ARG A 115 13.87 -10.46 5.01
CA ARG A 115 14.73 -11.07 3.98
C ARG A 115 16.18 -11.15 4.44
N PHE A 116 17.01 -11.83 3.64
CA PHE A 116 18.46 -11.91 3.85
C PHE A 116 19.17 -10.54 3.81
N ASP A 117 18.54 -9.53 3.20
CA ASP A 117 19.02 -8.15 3.16
C ASP A 117 18.58 -7.32 4.39
N GLU A 118 18.10 -7.98 5.44
CA GLU A 118 17.56 -7.38 6.67
C GLU A 118 16.33 -6.48 6.47
N THR A 119 15.77 -6.44 5.26
CA THR A 119 14.55 -5.66 5.00
C THR A 119 13.31 -6.43 5.44
N ARG A 120 12.45 -5.77 6.21
CA ARG A 120 11.13 -6.30 6.59
C ARG A 120 10.13 -6.03 5.48
N ARG A 121 9.54 -7.09 4.92
CA ARG A 121 8.61 -7.03 3.77
C ARG A 121 7.31 -7.75 4.09
N LEU A 122 6.26 -7.41 3.34
CA LEU A 122 5.02 -8.17 3.40
C LEU A 122 5.24 -9.57 2.80
N ALA A 123 4.71 -10.58 3.47
CA ALA A 123 4.85 -11.98 3.09
C ALA A 123 3.64 -12.80 3.50
N LEU A 124 3.47 -13.96 2.87
CA LEU A 124 2.55 -14.99 3.34
C LEU A 124 3.15 -15.65 4.57
N THR A 125 2.45 -15.58 5.70
CA THR A 125 2.91 -16.08 6.99
C THR A 125 1.75 -16.69 7.78
N ASP A 126 2.01 -17.14 9.01
CA ASP A 126 0.97 -17.59 9.95
C ASP A 126 0.48 -16.46 10.88
N LYS A 127 1.18 -15.31 10.91
CA LYS A 127 0.86 -14.17 11.78
C LYS A 127 0.37 -12.99 10.95
N PRO A 128 -0.92 -12.63 11.03
CA PRO A 128 -1.47 -11.55 10.22
C PRO A 128 -0.89 -10.20 10.63
N PHE A 129 -0.63 -9.34 9.65
CA PHE A 129 -0.28 -7.94 9.88
C PHE A 129 -1.57 -7.10 9.88
N PRO A 130 -1.98 -6.55 11.03
CA PRO A 130 -3.22 -5.77 11.12
C PRO A 130 -3.08 -4.42 10.42
N PHE A 131 -4.15 -3.99 9.75
CA PHE A 131 -4.23 -2.67 9.14
C PHE A 131 -5.64 -2.07 9.27
N SER A 132 -5.76 -0.76 8.99
CA SER A 132 -7.03 -0.04 8.94
C SER A 132 -7.10 0.80 7.68
N PHE A 133 -8.31 1.02 7.17
CA PHE A 133 -8.52 1.89 6.01
C PHE A 133 -8.50 3.35 6.44
N ARG A 134 -7.83 4.16 5.62
CA ARG A 134 -7.89 5.61 5.70
C ARG A 134 -8.40 6.13 4.35
N PRO A 135 -9.58 6.78 4.31
CA PRO A 135 -10.03 7.48 3.12
C PRO A 135 -8.99 8.52 2.70
N ILE A 136 -8.83 8.69 1.39
CA ILE A 136 -7.95 9.69 0.77
C ILE A 136 -8.80 10.89 0.37
#